data_AF-A0A7U8C459-F1
#
_entry.id   AF-A0A7U8C459-F1
#
_cell.length_a   1.000
_cell.length_b   1.000
_cell.length_c   1.000
_cell.angle_alpha   90.00
_cell.angle_beta   90.00
_cell.angle_gamma   90.00
#
_symmetry.space_group_name_H-M   'P 1'
#
loop_
_entity.id
_entity.type
_entity.pdbx_description
1 polymer ?
#
loop_
_entity_poly.entity_id
_entity_poly.type
_entity_poly.pdbx_seq_one_letter_code
_entity_poly.pdbx_strand_id
1 'polypeptide(L)' 'MTMKQNVHAQNVVSSFKAKLPDALVNDIGDTHLDELALLIESAISTAVLEEMEKAADKIDKLAHDIRHFAEHFDN' A
#
# COMPACT_ATOMS: atom_id res chain seq x y z
N MET A 1 2.19 -9.14 3.76
CA MET A 1 2.59 -8.03 4.66
C MET A 1 4.10 -8.03 4.79
N THR A 2 4.77 -6.94 4.45
CA THR A 2 6.25 -6.85 4.41
C THR A 2 6.76 -5.83 5.41
N MET A 3 7.95 -6.07 6.00
CA MET A 3 8.58 -5.15 6.96
C MET A 3 8.70 -3.69 6.44
N LYS A 4 8.78 -3.49 5.11
CA LYS A 4 8.88 -2.15 4.52
C LYS A 4 7.61 -1.32 4.72
N GLN A 5 6.42 -1.93 4.65
CA GLN A 5 5.14 -1.24 4.84
C GLN A 5 4.97 -0.81 6.30
N ASN A 6 5.40 -1.65 7.24
CA ASN A 6 5.44 -1.35 8.67
C ASN A 6 6.32 -0.13 8.99
N VAL A 7 7.55 -0.07 8.47
CA VAL A 7 8.45 1.08 8.66
C VAL A 7 7.86 2.36 8.06
N HIS A 8 7.23 2.27 6.89
CA HIS A 8 6.62 3.45 6.27
C HIS A 8 5.45 3.99 7.10
N ALA A 9 4.57 3.12 7.59
CA ALA A 9 3.46 3.51 8.44
C ALA A 9 3.93 4.15 9.76
N GLN A 10 4.96 3.58 10.40
CA GLN A 10 5.58 4.16 11.59
C GLN A 10 6.17 5.56 11.31
N ASN A 11 6.82 5.76 10.17
CA ASN A 11 7.36 7.06 9.78
C ASN A 11 6.25 8.12 9.56
N VAL A 12 5.11 7.72 9.00
CA VAL A 12 3.95 8.60 8.82
C VAL A 12 3.38 9.00 10.19
N VAL A 13 3.18 8.04 11.09
CA VAL A 13 2.70 8.32 12.46
C VAL A 13 3.70 9.15 13.25
N SER A 14 5.00 8.89 13.14
CA SER A 14 6.04 9.68 13.78
C SER A 14 6.04 11.13 13.30
N SER A 15 5.89 11.33 11.99
CA SER A 15 5.78 12.67 11.39
C SER A 15 4.49 13.39 11.81
N PHE A 16 3.40 12.64 12.03
CA PHE A 16 2.16 13.17 12.56
C PHE A 16 2.30 13.56 14.04
N LYS A 17 2.87 12.68 14.87
CA LYS A 17 3.19 12.91 16.29
C LYS A 17 4.03 14.18 16.46
N ALA A 18 5.05 14.37 15.62
CA ALA A 18 5.93 15.54 15.66
C ALA A 18 5.25 16.89 15.37
N LYS A 19 4.02 16.90 14.83
CA LYS A 19 3.24 18.11 14.58
C LYS A 19 2.28 18.46 15.72
N LEU A 20 2.13 17.57 16.70
CA LEU A 20 1.23 17.75 17.83
C LEU A 20 1.98 18.35 19.02
N PRO A 21 1.33 19.19 19.84
CA PRO A 21 1.90 19.62 21.12
C PRO A 21 2.12 18.42 22.05
N ASP A 22 3.19 18.44 22.86
CA ASP A 22 3.54 17.34 23.78
C ASP A 22 2.41 16.97 24.75
N ALA A 23 1.64 17.96 25.22
CA ALA A 23 0.48 17.72 26.08
C ALA A 23 -0.58 16.84 25.39
N LEU A 24 -0.84 17.10 24.11
CA LEU A 24 -1.80 16.33 23.31
C LEU A 24 -1.26 14.95 22.97
N VAL A 25 0.05 14.84 22.71
CA VAL A 25 0.71 13.54 22.51
C VAL A 25 0.57 12.65 23.75
N ASN A 26 0.77 13.23 24.93
CA ASN A 26 0.62 12.51 26.20
C ASN A 26 -0.84 12.12 26.47
N ASP A 27 -1.80 12.98 26.14
CA ASP A 27 -3.23 12.68 26.29
C ASP A 27 -3.71 11.58 25.33
N ILE A 28 -3.17 11.53 24.11
CA ILE A 28 -3.44 10.45 23.15
C ILE A 28 -2.78 9.15 23.59
N GLY A 29 -1.54 9.22 24.07
CA GLY A 29 -0.78 8.05 24.50
C GLY A 29 -0.26 7.19 23.34
N ASP A 30 0.77 6.40 23.63
CA ASP A 30 1.47 5.63 22.60
C ASP A 30 0.61 4.50 22.02
N THR A 31 -0.31 3.90 22.80
CA THR A 31 -1.20 2.82 22.32
C THR A 31 -2.07 3.26 21.15
N HIS A 32 -2.67 4.46 21.21
CA HIS A 32 -3.51 4.95 20.12
C HIS A 32 -2.70 5.35 18.89
N LEU A 33 -1.44 5.78 19.08
CA LEU A 33 -0.53 6.05 17.96
C LEU A 33 -0.06 4.76 17.28
N ASP A 34 0.14 3.68 18.04
CA ASP A 34 0.45 2.35 17.50
C ASP A 34 -0.74 1.77 16.73
N GLU A 35 -1.96 1.92 17.24
CA GLU A 35 -3.19 1.56 16.53
C GLU A 35 -3.33 2.35 15.22
N LEU A 36 -3.04 3.66 15.24
CA LEU A 36 -3.01 4.48 14.03
C LEU A 36 -1.97 3.98 13.04
N ALA A 37 -0.79 3.56 13.50
CA ALA A 37 0.25 3.01 12.62
C ALA A 37 -0.23 1.73 11.94
N LEU A 38 -0.91 0.84 12.66
CA LEU A 38 -1.49 -0.38 12.11
C LEU A 38 -2.56 -0.10 11.05
N LEU A 39 -3.42 0.89 11.29
CA LEU A 39 -4.46 1.30 10.33
C LEU A 39 -3.83 1.87 9.05
N ILE A 40 -2.80 2.71 9.18
CA ILE A 40 -2.06 3.27 8.04
C ILE A 40 -1.34 2.16 7.27
N GLU A 41 -0.68 1.22 7.96
CA GLU A 41 -0.04 0.07 7.33
C GLU A 41 -1.03 -0.77 6.52
N SER A 42 -2.23 -1.01 7.08
CA SER A 42 -3.29 -1.75 6.41
C SER A 42 -3.76 -1.03 5.15
N ALA A 43 -4.01 0.28 5.24
CA ALA A 43 -4.42 1.09 4.08
C ALA A 43 -3.36 1.12 2.97
N ILE A 44 -2.08 1.28 3.33
CA ILE A 44 -0.96 1.22 2.37
C ILE A 44 -0.91 -0.16 1.71
N SER A 45 -1.04 -1.23 2.50
CA SER A 45 -0.99 -2.60 1.99
C SER A 45 -2.12 -2.89 1.01
N THR A 46 -3.34 -2.43 1.30
CA THR A 46 -4.49 -2.53 0.40
C THR A 46 -4.24 -1.78 -0.90
N ALA A 47 -3.80 -0.52 -0.83
CA ALA A 47 -3.52 0.27 -2.04
C ALA A 47 -2.43 -0.36 -2.92
N VAL A 48 -1.37 -0.90 -2.30
CA VAL A 48 -0.33 -1.63 -3.03
C VAL A 48 -0.89 -2.88 -3.70
N LEU A 49 -1.73 -3.65 -3.01
CA LEU A 49 -2.35 -4.84 -3.58
C LEU A 49 -3.22 -4.51 -4.80
N GLU A 50 -4.06 -3.48 -4.70
CA GLU A 50 -4.92 -3.02 -5.80
C GLU A 50 -4.09 -2.60 -7.02
N GLU A 51 -2.98 -1.90 -6.83
CA GLU A 51 -2.09 -1.53 -7.93
C GLU A 51 -1.37 -2.74 -8.53
N MET A 52 -1.03 -3.74 -7.71
CA MET A 52 -0.46 -5.01 -8.20
C MET A 52 -1.48 -5.80 -9.02
N GLU A 53 -2.75 -5.85 -8.61
CA GLU A 53 -3.82 -6.49 -9.38
C GLU A 53 -3.99 -5.81 -10.74
N LYS A 54 -4.05 -4.48 -10.79
CA LYS A 54 -4.11 -3.73 -12.07
C LYS A 54 -2.92 -4.00 -12.97
N ALA A 55 -1.73 -4.22 -12.40
CA ALA A 55 -0.54 -4.58 -13.18
C ALA A 55 -0.63 -6.02 -13.72
N ALA A 56 -1.14 -6.96 -12.92
CA ALA A 56 -1.38 -8.34 -13.34
C ALA A 56 -2.40 -8.41 -14.49
N ASP A 57 -3.50 -7.66 -14.40
CA ASP A 57 -4.51 -7.58 -15.47
C ASP A 57 -3.92 -7.10 -16.79
N LYS A 58 -3.01 -6.12 -16.74
CA LYS A 58 -2.31 -5.63 -17.94
C LYS A 58 -1.42 -6.70 -18.57
N ILE A 59 -0.75 -7.51 -17.76
CA ILE A 59 0.09 -8.62 -18.24
C ILE A 59 -0.79 -9.70 -18.86
N ASP A 60 -1.90 -10.07 -18.21
CA ASP A 60 -2.83 -11.08 -18.73
C ASP A 60 -3.41 -10.65 -20.08
N LYS A 61 -3.86 -9.39 -20.17
CA LYS A 61 -4.32 -8.81 -21.43
C LYS A 61 -3.24 -8.86 -22.52
N LEU A 62 -2.01 -8.47 -22.21
CA LEU A 62 -0.91 -8.52 -23.16
C LEU A 62 -0.64 -9.95 -23.65
N ALA A 63 -0.66 -10.93 -22.74
CA ALA A 63 -0.49 -12.32 -23.10
C ALA A 63 -1.61 -12.81 -24.03
N HIS A 64 -2.86 -12.40 -23.77
CA HIS A 64 -4.00 -12.70 -24.64
C HIS A 64 -3.85 -12.05 -26.03
N ASP A 65 -3.45 -10.78 -26.08
CA ASP A 65 -3.25 -10.04 -27.33
C ASP A 65 -2.15 -10.68 -28.20
N ILE A 66 -1.03 -11.12 -27.59
CA ILE A 66 0.05 -11.83 -28.28
C ILE A 66 -0.45 -13.15 -28.88
N ARG A 67 -1.24 -13.90 -28.11
CA ARG A 67 -1.79 -15.19 -28.56
C ARG A 67 -2.76 -14.99 -29.72
N HIS A 68 -3.67 -14.03 -29.59
CA HIS A 68 -4.62 -13.68 -30.65
C HIS A 68 -3.91 -13.25 -31.93
N PHE A 69 -2.86 -12.44 -31.82
CA PHE A 69 -2.02 -12.06 -32.97
C PHE A 69 -1.39 -13.28 -33.65
N ALA A 70 -0.79 -14.20 -32.88
CA ALA A 70 -0.19 -15.41 -33.43
C ALA A 70 -1.22 -16.31 -34.14
N GLU A 71 -2.44 -16.42 -33.60
CA GLU A 71 -3.53 -17.22 -34.20
C GLU A 71 -4.04 -16.65 -35.53
N HIS A 72 -3.84 -15.35 -35.80
CA HIS A 72 -4.32 -14.67 -37.00
C HIS A 72 -3.19 -14.19 -37.93
N PHE A 73 -1.93 -14.51 -37.63
CA PHE A 73 -0.77 -13.97 -38.36
C PHE A 73 -0.70 -14.43 -39.83
N ASP A 74 -1.16 -15.65 -40.11
CA ASP A 74 -1.08 -16.28 -41.44
C ASP A 74 -2.44 -16.36 -42.18
N ASN A 75 -3.47 -15.64 -41.71
CA ASN A 75 -4.79 -15.54 -42.38
C ASN A 75 -4.90 -14.29 -43.29
#